data_AF-A0A7S1T602-F1
#
_entry.id   AF-A0A7S1T602-F1
#
_cell.length_a   1.000
_cell.length_b   1.000
_cell.length_c   1.000
_cell.angle_alpha   90.00
_cell.angle_beta   90.00
_cell.angle_gamma   90.00
#
_symmetry.space_group_name_H-M   'P 1'
#
loop_
_entity.id
_entity.type
_entity.pdbx_description
1 polymer ?
#
loop_
_entity_poly.entity_id
_entity_poly.type
_entity_poly.pdbx_seq_one_letter_code
_entity_poly.pdbx_strand_id
1 'polypeptide(L)'
;GWYIGGWPRLPTHLPAGDVAVLDCTCELAKLHEKPYLCLPTWDCQGPDVELIALGVAWAAEQQRKGREVLIHCAHGHGRSCTVLCAALIDGGVTGSIDEALA
;
A
#
# COMPACT_ATOMS: atom_id res chain seq x y z
N GLY A 1 7.80 -1.34 -9.20
CA GLY A 1 6.49 -1.99 -9.41
C GLY A 1 5.58 -1.78 -8.22
N TRP A 2 4.38 -2.37 -8.29
CA TRP A 2 3.38 -2.40 -7.23
C TRP A 2 3.18 -3.83 -6.73
N TYR A 3 3.01 -3.99 -5.42
CA TYR A 3 2.61 -5.24 -4.77
C TYR A 3 1.45 -4.98 -3.82
N ILE A 4 0.59 -5.98 -3.66
CA ILE A 4 -0.48 -6.00 -2.65
C ILE A 4 -0.39 -7.29 -1.84
N GLY A 5 -0.66 -7.21 -0.53
CA GLY A 5 -0.62 -8.40 0.32
C GLY A 5 -1.20 -8.21 1.71
N GLY A 6 -1.16 -9.28 2.48
CA GLY A 6 -1.47 -9.27 3.92
C GLY A 6 -0.27 -8.84 4.78
N TRP A 7 -0.47 -8.86 6.09
CA TRP A 7 0.52 -8.40 7.06
C TRP A 7 1.84 -9.19 6.95
N PRO A 8 2.99 -8.54 6.68
CA PRO A 8 4.27 -9.21 6.51
C PRO A 8 4.87 -9.64 7.87
N ARG A 9 4.36 -10.75 8.41
CA ARG A 9 4.81 -11.36 9.67
C ARG A 9 6.26 -11.85 9.65
N LEU A 10 6.74 -12.24 8.48
CA LEU A 10 8.08 -12.77 8.27
C LEU A 10 8.79 -11.94 7.19
N PRO A 11 10.12 -11.79 7.25
CA PRO A 11 10.88 -11.09 6.20
C PRO A 11 10.66 -11.67 4.80
N THR A 12 10.41 -12.98 4.71
CA THR A 12 10.12 -13.69 3.45
C THR A 12 8.78 -13.33 2.83
N HIS A 13 7.88 -12.65 3.56
CA HIS A 13 6.61 -12.15 3.02
C HIS A 13 6.79 -10.81 2.27
N LEU A 14 7.92 -10.13 2.45
CA LEU A 14 8.22 -8.91 1.72
C LEU A 14 8.76 -9.27 0.32
N PRO A 15 8.42 -8.50 -0.71
CA PRO A 15 9.06 -8.60 -2.02
C PRO A 15 10.58 -8.48 -1.90
N ALA A 16 11.29 -9.22 -2.76
CA ALA A 16 12.74 -9.11 -2.86
C ALA A 16 13.15 -7.73 -3.38
N GLY A 17 14.33 -7.24 -2.98
CA GLY A 17 14.87 -5.96 -3.45
C GLY A 17 14.56 -4.75 -2.56
N ASP A 18 14.65 -3.55 -3.15
CA ASP A 18 14.36 -2.29 -2.46
C ASP A 18 12.87 -1.93 -2.60
N VAL A 19 12.12 -2.31 -1.57
CA VAL A 19 10.68 -2.12 -1.47
C VAL A 19 10.35 -1.17 -0.33
N ALA A 20 9.47 -0.22 -0.59
CA ALA A 20 8.84 0.62 0.42
C ALA A 20 7.48 0.02 0.80
N VAL A 21 7.10 0.11 2.07
CA VAL A 21 5.91 -0.53 2.62
C VAL A 21 4.91 0.53 3.06
N LEU A 22 3.70 0.43 2.53
CA LEU A 22 2.56 1.25 2.91
C LEU A 22 1.54 0.37 3.66
N ASP A 23 1.42 0.62 4.95
CA ASP A 23 0.64 -0.17 5.89
C ASP A 23 -0.72 0.48 6.13
N CYS A 24 -1.80 -0.22 5.81
CA CYS A 24 -3.16 0.26 6.01
C CYS A 24 -3.81 -0.29 7.30
N THR A 25 -3.01 -0.66 8.29
CA THR A 25 -3.48 -1.21 9.58
C THR A 25 -3.16 -0.27 10.74
N CYS A 26 -3.94 -0.35 11.81
CA CYS A 26 -3.60 0.25 13.11
C CYS A 26 -3.49 -0.79 14.23
N GLU A 27 -3.89 -2.02 13.94
CA GLU A 27 -3.98 -3.14 14.88
C GLU A 27 -2.77 -4.08 14.84
N LEU A 28 -1.87 -3.93 13.85
CA LEU A 28 -0.74 -4.82 13.61
C LEU A 28 0.59 -4.08 13.74
N ALA A 29 1.62 -4.80 14.20
CA ALA A 29 2.94 -4.21 14.43
C ALA A 29 3.80 -4.19 13.15
N LYS A 30 4.66 -3.17 13.03
CA LYS A 30 5.75 -3.15 12.04
C LYS A 30 6.85 -4.14 12.44
N LEU A 31 7.19 -5.08 11.55
CA LEU A 31 8.15 -6.17 11.81
C LEU A 31 9.36 -6.17 10.86
N HIS A 32 9.65 -5.05 10.20
CA HIS A 32 10.74 -4.92 9.23
C HIS A 32 11.38 -3.53 9.25
N GLU A 33 12.51 -3.36 8.58
CA GLU A 33 13.26 -2.08 8.55
C GLU A 33 13.15 -1.33 7.22
N LYS A 34 12.36 -1.83 6.26
CA LYS A 34 12.07 -1.14 4.99
C LYS A 34 11.49 0.27 5.20
N PRO A 35 11.66 1.20 4.23
CA PRO A 35 10.95 2.47 4.20
C PRO A 35 9.46 2.24 4.41
N TYR A 36 8.84 3.03 5.29
CA TYR A 36 7.54 2.69 5.84
C TYR A 36 6.67 3.93 6.06
N LEU A 37 5.39 3.82 5.69
CA LEU A 37 4.33 4.76 6.06
C LEU A 37 3.12 3.96 6.53
N CYS A 38 2.51 4.39 7.65
CA CYS A 38 1.28 3.81 8.19
C CYS A 38 0.11 4.76 7.93
N LEU A 39 -0.97 4.24 7.35
CA LEU A 39 -2.29 4.84 7.23
C LEU A 39 -3.21 4.14 8.24
N PRO A 40 -3.22 4.58 9.51
CA PRO A 40 -3.83 3.83 10.60
C PRO A 40 -5.33 3.69 10.36
N THR A 41 -5.77 2.47 10.05
CA THR A 41 -7.17 2.17 9.70
C THR A 41 -7.57 0.84 10.32
N TRP A 42 -8.66 0.82 11.09
CA TRP A 42 -9.19 -0.40 11.68
C TRP A 42 -9.71 -1.38 10.62
N ASP A 43 -9.68 -2.67 10.93
CA ASP A 43 -10.30 -3.66 10.05
C ASP A 43 -11.80 -3.41 9.89
N CYS A 44 -12.35 -3.78 8.73
CA CYS A 44 -13.72 -3.45 8.31
C CYS A 44 -14.01 -1.94 8.14
N GLN A 45 -13.01 -1.07 8.18
CA GLN A 45 -13.12 0.34 7.81
C GLN A 45 -12.25 0.66 6.59
N GLY A 46 -12.62 1.71 5.85
CA GLY A 46 -11.76 2.28 4.81
C GLY A 46 -10.89 3.41 5.39
N PRO A 47 -9.66 3.63 4.86
CA PRO A 47 -8.88 4.81 5.24
C PRO A 47 -9.61 6.09 4.79
N ASP A 48 -9.48 7.17 5.57
CA ASP A 48 -10.02 8.48 5.19
C ASP A 48 -9.38 8.98 3.89
N VAL A 49 -10.11 9.80 3.13
CA VAL A 49 -9.67 10.30 1.81
C VAL A 49 -8.33 11.03 1.91
N GLU A 50 -8.12 11.78 2.98
CA GLU A 50 -6.88 12.50 3.26
C GLU A 50 -5.71 11.53 3.52
N LEU A 51 -5.95 10.41 4.20
CA LEU A 51 -4.95 9.36 4.41
C LEU A 51 -4.64 8.64 3.10
N ILE A 52 -5.65 8.36 2.26
CA ILE A 52 -5.44 7.79 0.93
C ILE A 52 -4.55 8.73 0.11
N ALA A 53 -4.89 10.02 0.04
CA ALA A 53 -4.11 11.02 -0.71
C ALA A 53 -2.66 11.12 -0.20
N LEU A 54 -2.45 11.13 1.12
CA LEU A 54 -1.13 11.09 1.74
C LEU A 54 -0.35 9.85 1.31
N GLY A 55 -0.99 8.69 1.37
CA GLY A 55 -0.39 7.41 1.02
C GLY A 55 0.01 7.32 -0.45
N VAL A 56 -0.88 7.74 -1.34
CA VAL A 56 -0.63 7.80 -2.79
C VAL A 56 0.55 8.71 -3.11
N ALA A 57 0.55 9.94 -2.57
CA ALA A 57 1.64 10.88 -2.78
C ALA A 57 2.99 10.35 -2.26
N TRP A 58 2.99 9.70 -1.08
CA TRP A 58 4.18 9.08 -0.54
C TRP A 58 4.66 7.91 -1.41
N ALA A 59 3.76 7.05 -1.89
CA ALA A 59 4.10 5.93 -2.75
C ALA A 59 4.71 6.40 -4.08
N ALA A 60 4.15 7.45 -4.69
CA ALA A 60 4.70 8.07 -5.89
C ALA A 60 6.12 8.62 -5.66
N GLU A 61 6.40 9.21 -4.50
CA GLU A 61 7.76 9.63 -4.11
C GLU A 61 8.71 8.43 -3.95
N GLN A 62 8.25 7.29 -3.42
CA GLN A 62 9.07 6.08 -3.35
C GLN A 62 9.39 5.53 -4.74
N GLN A 63 8.40 5.54 -5.65
CA GLN A 63 8.63 5.13 -7.05
C GLN A 63 9.63 6.03 -7.76
N ARG A 64 9.57 7.36 -7.55
CA ARG A 64 10.58 8.31 -8.08
C ARG A 64 11.99 8.05 -7.54
N LYS A 65 12.12 7.42 -6.37
CA LYS A 65 13.40 6.95 -5.81
C LYS A 65 13.85 5.59 -6.35
N GLY A 66 13.13 5.01 -7.31
CA GLY A 66 13.43 3.71 -7.90
C GLY A 66 13.00 2.52 -7.04
N ARG A 67 12.17 2.75 -6.01
CA ARG A 67 11.66 1.67 -5.14
C ARG A 67 10.38 1.08 -5.67
N GLU A 68 10.19 -0.20 -5.41
CA GLU A 68 8.87 -0.81 -5.54
C GLU A 68 8.04 -0.51 -4.29
N VAL A 69 6.70 -0.61 -4.41
CA VAL A 69 5.80 -0.32 -3.28
C VAL A 69 4.94 -1.53 -2.98
N LEU A 70 5.01 -2.01 -1.73
CA LEU A 70 4.06 -2.97 -1.17
C LEU A 70 2.99 -2.20 -0.39
N ILE A 71 1.74 -2.37 -0.78
CA ILE A 71 0.58 -1.89 -0.02
C ILE A 71 -0.04 -3.10 0.69
N HIS A 72 -0.14 -3.07 2.01
CA HIS A 72 -0.73 -4.18 2.75
C HIS A 72 -1.79 -3.73 3.76
N CYS A 73 -2.66 -4.69 4.13
CA CYS A 73 -3.52 -4.60 5.30
C CYS A 73 -3.37 -5.89 6.11
N ALA A 74 -4.41 -6.34 6.82
CA ALA A 74 -4.37 -7.65 7.50
C ALA A 74 -4.29 -8.81 6.50
N HIS A 75 -5.20 -8.85 5.51
CA HIS A 75 -5.35 -9.96 4.57
C HIS A 75 -5.07 -9.60 3.11
N GLY A 76 -4.85 -8.32 2.78
CA GLY A 76 -4.57 -7.87 1.41
C GLY A 76 -5.80 -7.68 0.51
N HIS A 77 -7.01 -7.57 1.07
CA HIS A 77 -8.25 -7.54 0.29
C HIS A 77 -8.97 -6.19 0.26
N GLY A 78 -9.26 -5.58 1.42
CA GLY A 78 -10.10 -4.38 1.48
C GLY A 78 -9.31 -3.07 1.43
N ARG A 79 -8.79 -2.66 2.60
CA ARG A 79 -8.05 -1.41 2.82
C ARG A 79 -6.90 -1.22 1.83
N SER A 80 -6.04 -2.23 1.69
CA SER A 80 -4.89 -2.20 0.79
C SER A 80 -5.29 -2.13 -0.69
N CYS A 81 -6.36 -2.82 -1.10
CA CYS A 81 -6.85 -2.77 -2.48
C CYS A 81 -7.39 -1.39 -2.82
N THR A 82 -8.11 -0.78 -1.88
CA THR A 82 -8.64 0.59 -2.02
C THR A 82 -7.51 1.59 -2.27
N VAL A 83 -6.44 1.54 -1.46
CA VAL A 83 -5.29 2.44 -1.63
C VAL A 83 -4.50 2.13 -2.89
N LEU A 84 -4.35 0.85 -3.26
CA LEU A 84 -3.69 0.46 -4.52
C LEU A 84 -4.45 1.02 -5.73
N CYS A 85 -5.77 0.87 -5.78
CA CYS A 85 -6.57 1.40 -6.88
C CYS A 85 -6.39 2.90 -7.04
N ALA A 86 -6.44 3.65 -5.93
CA ALA A 86 -6.18 5.08 -5.93
C ALA A 86 -4.78 5.43 -6.48
N ALA A 87 -3.77 4.65 -6.08
CA ALA A 87 -2.39 4.87 -6.53
C ALA A 87 -2.17 4.51 -8.01
N LEU A 88 -2.86 3.49 -8.53
CA LEU A 88 -2.81 3.11 -9.95
C LEU A 88 -3.45 4.18 -10.84
N ILE A 89 -4.60 4.72 -10.40
CA ILE A 89 -5.31 5.79 -11.10
C ILE A 89 -4.47 7.09 -11.08
N ASP A 90 -3.96 7.49 -9.91
CA ASP A 90 -3.13 8.70 -9.78
C ASP A 90 -1.83 8.60 -10.60
N GLY A 91 -1.22 7.42 -10.62
CA GLY A 91 -0.04 7.13 -11.43
C GLY A 91 -0.30 7.01 -12.93
N GLY A 92 -1.56 7.10 -13.38
CA GLY A 92 -1.95 6.95 -14.79
C GLY A 92 -1.71 5.55 -15.35
N VAL A 93 -1.59 4.54 -14.48
CA VAL A 93 -1.44 3.13 -14.88
C VAL A 93 -2.77 2.58 -15.39
N THR A 94 -3.87 3.03 -14.78
CA THR A 94 -5.24 2.75 -15.23
C THR A 94 -6.01 4.06 -15.38
N GLY A 95 -6.98 4.09 -16.29
CA GLY A 95 -7.82 5.26 -16.54
C GLY A 95 -9.12 5.28 -15.72
N SER A 96 -9.48 4.15 -15.09
CA SER A 96 -10.72 4.02 -14.33
C SER A 96 -10.59 3.05 -13.15
N ILE A 97 -11.59 3.08 -12.27
CA ILE A 97 -11.71 2.14 -11.16
C ILE A 97 -12.00 0.71 -11.64
N ASP A 98 -12.77 0.55 -12.72
CA ASP A 98 -13.08 -0.77 -13.28
C ASP A 98 -11.81 -1.45 -13.80
N GLU A 99 -10.93 -0.69 -14.45
CA GLU A 99 -9.62 -1.18 -14.89
C GLU A 99 -8.67 -1.47 -13.71
N ALA A 100 -8.77 -0.71 -12.62
CA ALA A 100 -7.94 -0.93 -11.43
C ALA A 100 -8.33 -2.19 -10.64
N LEU A 101 -9.59 -2.64 -10.75
CA LEU A 101 -10.14 -3.80 -10.06
C LEU A 101 -10.06 -5.11 -10.88
N ALA A 102 -9.79 -5.02 -12.18
CA ALA A 102 -9.74 -6.15 -13.11
C ALA A 102 -8.51 -7.05 -12.91
#